data_AF-A0A372JJ77-F1
#
_entry.id   AF-A0A372JJ77-F1
#
_cell.length_a   1.000
_cell.length_b   1.000
_cell.length_c   1.000
_cell.angle_alpha   90.00
_cell.angle_beta   90.00
_cell.angle_gamma   90.00
#
_symmetry.space_group_name_H-M   'P 1'
#
loop_
_entity.id
_entity.type
_entity.pdbx_description
1 polymer ?
#
loop_
_entity_poly.entity_id
_entity_poly.type
_entity_poly.pdbx_seq_one_letter_code
_entity_poly.pdbx_strand_id
1 'polypeptide(L)'
;MCRAVDGLPLALELAAARLRAFDPERLADHLEEDLALLSAGGAAVEPRHRTLAATIGWSYRLLDEPGRVLLARLSVFRDGFTADAARQVCADPDPSPGQAVLPGPTGPTGRPPLGGPAGLPGRRVPAVLAALVDDSLVQPYRDAAGGPRYRLLETVRDYARDRLDERGETALLRDRHLAYWLGRARAVHDRAPDDRLDGLRELGPEVGNLRAALGHGFAAGDAARA
;
A
#
# COMPACT_ATOMS: atom_id res chain seq x y z
N MET A 1 -27.89 -14.56 4.10
CA MET A 1 -27.52 -13.20 4.54
C MET A 1 -27.86 -12.91 6.01
N CYS A 2 -29.07 -12.47 6.42
CA CYS A 2 -29.29 -11.99 7.80
C CYS A 2 -29.03 -13.01 8.93
N ARG A 3 -29.16 -14.31 8.64
CA ARG A 3 -28.87 -15.40 9.59
C ARG A 3 -27.40 -15.81 9.65
N ALA A 4 -26.61 -15.45 8.63
CA ALA A 4 -25.18 -15.74 8.54
C ALA A 4 -24.31 -14.61 9.12
N VAL A 5 -24.91 -13.43 9.34
CA VAL A 5 -24.21 -12.19 9.75
C VAL A 5 -24.35 -11.91 11.26
N ASP A 6 -24.95 -12.84 12.01
CA ASP A 6 -25.02 -12.89 13.49
C ASP A 6 -25.01 -11.53 14.21
N GLY A 7 -25.91 -10.63 13.78
CA GLY A 7 -26.13 -9.34 14.43
C GLY A 7 -24.91 -8.42 14.46
N LEU A 8 -23.96 -8.50 13.51
CA LEU A 8 -22.86 -7.54 13.36
C LEU A 8 -23.30 -6.37 12.46
N PRO A 9 -23.82 -5.24 13.00
CA PRO A 9 -24.27 -4.09 12.21
C PRO A 9 -23.22 -3.56 11.22
N LEU A 10 -21.93 -3.72 11.53
CA LEU A 10 -20.83 -3.30 10.66
C LEU A 10 -20.77 -4.07 9.32
N ALA A 11 -21.13 -5.35 9.31
CA ALA A 11 -21.14 -6.16 8.09
C ALA A 11 -22.26 -5.74 7.13
N LEU A 12 -23.40 -5.26 7.68
CA LEU A 12 -24.49 -4.68 6.88
C LEU A 12 -24.13 -3.30 6.32
N GLU A 13 -23.43 -2.46 7.10
CA GLU A 13 -22.94 -1.16 6.63
C GLU A 13 -21.89 -1.30 5.50
N LEU A 14 -20.97 -2.26 5.63
CA LEU A 14 -19.97 -2.55 4.60
C LEU A 14 -20.58 -3.16 3.33
N ALA A 15 -21.57 -4.05 3.48
CA ALA A 15 -22.32 -4.58 2.34
C ALA A 15 -23.11 -3.48 1.61
N ALA A 16 -23.75 -2.56 2.35
CA ALA A 16 -24.52 -1.45 1.79
C ALA A 16 -23.65 -0.45 1.02
N ALA A 17 -22.43 -0.16 1.51
CA ALA A 17 -21.47 0.70 0.82
C ALA A 17 -21.01 0.12 -0.54
N ARG A 18 -21.12 -1.20 -0.74
CA ARG A 18 -20.52 -1.94 -1.87
C ARG A 18 -21.51 -2.50 -2.89
N LEU A 19 -22.83 -2.33 -2.70
CA LEU A 19 -23.86 -2.68 -3.71
C LEU A 19 -23.70 -1.94 -5.05
N ARG A 20 -22.81 -0.94 -5.13
CA ARG A 20 -22.48 -0.23 -6.39
C ARG A 20 -21.44 -0.95 -7.26
N ALA A 21 -20.77 -1.97 -6.76
CA ALA A 21 -19.62 -2.60 -7.43
C ALA A 21 -19.80 -4.09 -7.80
N PHE A 22 -20.84 -4.76 -7.30
CA PHE A 22 -21.04 -6.21 -7.48
C PHE A 22 -22.49 -6.60 -7.77
N ASP A 23 -22.65 -7.72 -8.48
CA ASP A 23 -23.91 -8.46 -8.59
C ASP A 23 -24.23 -9.16 -7.24
N PRO A 24 -25.47 -9.09 -6.74
CA PRO A 24 -25.86 -9.61 -5.42
C PRO A 24 -25.56 -11.09 -5.16
N GLU A 25 -25.54 -11.96 -6.17
CA GLU A 25 -25.26 -13.40 -5.97
C GLU A 25 -23.77 -13.63 -5.68
N ARG A 26 -22.87 -12.96 -6.41
CA ARG A 26 -21.42 -13.04 -6.19
C ARG A 26 -21.00 -12.47 -4.84
N LEU A 27 -21.74 -11.46 -4.36
CA LEU A 27 -21.53 -10.90 -3.02
C LEU A 27 -21.86 -11.93 -1.93
N ALA A 28 -22.91 -12.74 -2.13
CA ALA A 28 -23.31 -13.76 -1.15
C ALA A 28 -22.29 -14.90 -1.05
N ASP A 29 -21.83 -15.44 -2.18
CA ASP A 29 -20.83 -16.53 -2.21
C ASP A 29 -19.52 -16.10 -1.51
N HIS A 30 -19.04 -14.89 -1.78
CA HIS A 30 -17.82 -14.36 -1.16
C HIS A 30 -17.98 -14.10 0.34
N LEU A 31 -19.17 -13.69 0.79
CA LEU A 31 -19.44 -13.50 2.21
C LEU A 31 -19.46 -14.84 2.97
N GLU A 32 -19.96 -15.91 2.36
CA GLU A 32 -20.02 -17.25 2.97
C GLU A 32 -18.62 -17.88 3.08
N GLU A 33 -17.80 -17.77 2.05
CA GLU A 33 -16.39 -18.20 2.07
C GLU A 33 -15.59 -17.45 3.15
N ASP A 34 -15.82 -16.15 3.29
CA ASP A 34 -15.08 -15.31 4.24
C ASP A 34 -15.50 -15.53 5.69
N LEU A 35 -16.78 -15.79 5.95
CA LEU A 35 -17.29 -16.19 7.26
C LEU A 35 -16.76 -17.59 7.67
N ALA A 36 -16.60 -18.50 6.71
CA ALA A 36 -16.00 -19.79 6.94
C ALA A 36 -14.50 -19.67 7.29
N LEU A 37 -13.76 -18.81 6.58
CA LEU A 37 -12.35 -18.51 6.87
C LEU A 37 -12.17 -17.82 8.24
N LEU A 38 -13.09 -16.92 8.60
CA LEU A 38 -13.13 -16.25 9.91
C LEU A 38 -13.32 -17.21 11.09
N SER A 39 -14.11 -18.26 10.85
CA SER A 39 -14.43 -19.29 11.83
C SER A 39 -13.30 -20.32 11.96
N ALA A 40 -12.51 -20.53 10.90
CA ALA A 40 -11.40 -21.47 10.86
C ALA A 40 -10.10 -20.93 11.51
N GLY A 41 -9.95 -19.61 11.68
CA GLY A 41 -8.74 -18.98 12.22
C GLY A 41 -8.76 -18.71 13.73
N GLY A 42 -8.22 -19.61 14.55
CA GLY A 42 -7.77 -19.35 15.93
C GLY A 42 -6.38 -19.98 16.13
N ALA A 43 -5.40 -19.41 16.83
CA ALA A 43 -5.38 -18.43 17.90
C ALA A 43 -4.04 -17.66 17.90
N ALA A 44 -4.07 -16.32 18.06
CA ALA A 44 -2.91 -15.46 18.44
C ALA A 44 -3.28 -13.97 18.48
N VAL A 45 -4.36 -13.56 17.80
CA VAL A 45 -4.82 -12.17 17.75
C VAL A 45 -6.16 -12.04 18.47
N GLU A 46 -6.23 -11.09 19.40
CA GLU A 46 -7.40 -10.73 20.22
C GLU A 46 -8.69 -10.68 19.37
N PRO A 47 -9.83 -11.27 19.80
CA PRO A 47 -11.03 -11.47 18.98
C PRO A 47 -11.52 -10.24 18.20
N ARG A 48 -11.38 -9.03 18.76
CA ARG A 48 -11.76 -7.75 18.13
C ARG A 48 -10.95 -7.38 16.88
N HIS A 49 -9.68 -7.79 16.81
CA HIS A 49 -8.80 -7.47 15.67
C HIS A 49 -8.95 -8.48 14.52
N ARG A 50 -9.46 -9.68 14.80
CA ARG A 50 -9.71 -10.72 13.79
C ARG A 50 -10.79 -10.32 12.79
N THR A 51 -11.89 -9.74 13.27
CA THR A 51 -12.97 -9.26 12.40
C THR A 51 -12.50 -8.13 11.48
N LEU A 52 -11.72 -7.17 12.01
CA LEU A 52 -11.13 -6.10 11.21
C LEU A 52 -10.11 -6.64 10.19
N ALA A 53 -9.22 -7.55 10.59
CA ALA A 53 -8.26 -8.18 9.68
C ALA A 53 -8.95 -8.98 8.57
N ALA A 54 -10.06 -9.65 8.86
CA ALA A 54 -10.84 -10.36 7.85
C ALA A 54 -11.57 -9.41 6.90
N THR A 55 -12.15 -8.32 7.41
CA THR A 55 -12.75 -7.28 6.58
C THR A 55 -11.71 -6.63 5.65
N ILE A 56 -10.52 -6.33 6.16
CA ILE A 56 -9.40 -5.80 5.36
C ILE A 56 -8.93 -6.87 4.36
N GLY A 57 -8.85 -8.13 4.77
CA GLY A 57 -8.49 -9.26 3.91
C GLY A 57 -9.44 -9.47 2.75
N TRP A 58 -10.74 -9.27 2.95
CA TRP A 58 -11.74 -9.25 1.88
C TRP A 58 -11.49 -8.10 0.90
N SER A 59 -11.37 -6.86 1.39
CA SER A 59 -11.06 -5.70 0.54
C SER A 59 -9.75 -5.89 -0.23
N TYR A 60 -8.72 -6.48 0.39
CA TYR A 60 -7.45 -6.79 -0.24
C TYR A 60 -7.57 -7.84 -1.36
N ARG A 61 -8.36 -8.90 -1.16
CA ARG A 61 -8.57 -9.93 -2.19
C ARG A 61 -9.29 -9.38 -3.43
N LEU A 62 -10.16 -8.39 -3.25
CA LEU A 62 -10.88 -7.71 -4.34
C LEU A 62 -10.00 -6.75 -5.15
N LEU A 63 -8.84 -6.34 -4.61
CA LEU A 63 -7.88 -5.57 -5.37
C LEU A 63 -7.30 -6.40 -6.51
N ASP A 64 -7.06 -5.73 -7.64
CA ASP A 64 -6.21 -6.29 -8.68
C ASP A 64 -4.76 -6.42 -8.18
N GLU A 65 -3.93 -7.18 -8.91
CA GLU A 65 -2.56 -7.45 -8.47
C GLU A 65 -1.74 -6.16 -8.23
N PRO A 66 -1.79 -5.12 -9.10
CA PRO A 66 -1.16 -3.83 -8.82
C PRO A 66 -1.63 -3.17 -7.52
N GLY A 67 -2.93 -3.24 -7.19
CA GLY A 67 -3.49 -2.75 -5.94
C GLY A 67 -2.93 -3.48 -4.73
N ARG A 68 -2.87 -4.82 -4.78
CA ARG A 68 -2.29 -5.65 -3.72
C ARG A 68 -0.81 -5.37 -3.50
N VAL A 69 -0.04 -5.25 -4.59
CA VAL A 69 1.39 -4.89 -4.55
C VAL A 69 1.57 -3.51 -3.93
N LEU A 70 0.84 -2.49 -4.43
CA LEU A 70 1.00 -1.13 -3.93
C LEU A 70 0.62 -1.05 -2.45
N LEU A 71 -0.50 -1.66 -2.02
CA LEU A 71 -0.93 -1.62 -0.63
C LEU A 71 0.14 -2.22 0.29
N ALA A 72 0.68 -3.40 -0.05
CA ALA A 72 1.73 -4.04 0.72
C ALA A 72 2.98 -3.15 0.82
N ARG A 73 3.45 -2.60 -0.31
CA ARG A 73 4.64 -1.74 -0.36
C ARG A 73 4.48 -0.41 0.37
N LEU A 74 3.27 0.16 0.41
CA LEU A 74 3.00 1.40 1.14
C LEU A 74 3.19 1.26 2.67
N SER A 75 3.19 0.04 3.20
CA SER A 75 3.42 -0.21 4.65
C SER A 75 4.79 0.23 5.16
N VAL A 76 5.75 0.48 4.26
CA VAL A 76 7.11 0.95 4.60
C VAL A 76 7.15 2.40 5.09
N PHE A 77 6.24 3.25 4.61
CA PHE A 77 6.07 4.60 5.15
C PHE A 77 5.54 4.47 6.56
N ARG A 78 6.03 5.25 7.52
CA ARG A 78 5.53 5.25 8.91
C ARG A 78 4.42 6.27 9.11
N ASP A 79 4.59 7.44 8.53
CA ASP A 79 3.62 8.53 8.62
C ASP A 79 2.81 8.60 7.32
N GLY A 80 2.26 9.77 6.99
CA GLY A 80 1.75 10.01 5.66
C GLY A 80 2.85 10.10 4.62
N PHE A 81 2.45 10.12 3.36
CA PHE A 81 3.32 10.18 2.20
C PHE A 81 2.64 10.97 1.07
N THR A 82 3.44 11.45 0.13
CA THR A 82 2.93 12.06 -1.10
C THR A 82 2.80 11.01 -2.20
N ALA A 83 1.99 11.27 -3.23
CA ALA A 83 1.90 10.37 -4.39
C ALA A 83 3.26 10.18 -5.09
N ASP A 84 4.10 11.22 -5.12
CA ASP A 84 5.45 11.15 -5.67
C ASP A 84 6.36 10.24 -4.84
N ALA A 85 6.34 10.37 -3.50
CA ALA A 85 7.09 9.49 -2.62
C ALA A 85 6.67 8.03 -2.80
N ALA A 86 5.37 7.76 -2.84
CA ALA A 86 4.83 6.42 -3.11
C ALA A 86 5.32 5.87 -4.45
N ARG A 87 5.32 6.70 -5.51
CA ARG A 87 5.81 6.30 -6.82
C ARG A 87 7.30 5.95 -6.79
N GLN A 88 8.14 6.80 -6.20
CA GLN A 88 9.59 6.58 -6.19
C GLN A 88 9.99 5.35 -5.37
N VAL A 89 9.34 5.16 -4.21
CA VAL A 89 9.67 4.05 -3.30
C VAL A 89 9.03 2.73 -3.75
N CYS A 90 7.74 2.74 -4.10
CA CYS A 90 6.96 1.51 -4.30
C CYS A 90 6.84 1.03 -5.74
N ALA A 91 7.18 1.85 -6.74
CA ALA A 91 7.16 1.37 -8.13
C ALA A 91 8.35 0.47 -8.43
N ASP A 92 8.16 -0.50 -9.31
CA ASP A 92 9.28 -1.22 -9.89
C ASP A 92 10.15 -0.27 -10.71
N PRO A 93 11.46 -0.52 -10.77
CA PRO A 93 12.33 0.23 -11.66
C PRO A 93 11.81 0.06 -13.08
N ASP A 94 11.71 1.15 -13.84
CA ASP A 94 11.43 1.04 -15.26
C ASP A 94 12.50 0.14 -15.89
N PRO A 95 12.11 -0.83 -16.76
CA PRO A 95 13.09 -1.69 -17.40
C PRO A 95 14.11 -0.80 -18.09
N SER A 96 15.39 -1.06 -17.86
CA SER A 96 16.46 -0.31 -18.52
C SER A 96 16.21 -0.33 -20.03
N PRO A 97 16.39 0.80 -20.75
CA PRO A 97 16.23 0.84 -22.20
C PRO A 97 17.15 -0.23 -22.82
N GLY A 98 16.55 -1.33 -23.28
CA GLY A 98 17.25 -2.54 -23.71
C GLY A 98 16.68 -3.87 -23.19
N GLN A 99 15.88 -3.85 -22.11
CA GLN A 99 15.20 -5.05 -21.56
C GLN A 99 13.68 -5.05 -21.78
N ALA A 100 13.17 -4.13 -22.61
CA ALA A 100 11.75 -4.12 -22.97
C ALA A 100 11.39 -5.41 -23.71
N VAL A 101 10.76 -6.34 -22.99
CA VAL A 101 10.09 -7.50 -23.60
C VAL A 101 9.08 -6.94 -24.60
N LEU A 102 9.30 -7.22 -25.89
CA LEU A 102 8.35 -6.86 -26.94
C LEU A 102 6.97 -7.43 -26.57
N PRO A 103 5.91 -6.63 -26.49
CA PRO A 103 4.57 -7.18 -26.30
C PRO A 103 4.26 -8.07 -27.51
N GLY A 104 3.98 -9.35 -27.26
CA GLY A 104 3.45 -10.25 -28.28
C GLY A 104 2.17 -9.67 -28.90
N PRO A 105 1.80 -10.09 -30.13
CA PRO A 105 0.71 -9.47 -30.88
C PRO A 105 -0.58 -9.42 -30.05
N THR A 106 -1.03 -8.22 -29.72
CA THR A 106 -2.33 -7.98 -29.09
C THR A 106 -3.44 -8.37 -30.04
N GLY A 107 -4.35 -9.24 -29.60
CA GLY A 107 -5.58 -9.57 -30.33
C GLY A 107 -6.48 -8.34 -30.55
N PRO A 108 -7.53 -8.46 -31.40
CA PRO A 108 -8.30 -7.34 -31.95
C PRO A 108 -9.18 -6.58 -30.93
N THR A 109 -9.23 -6.98 -29.67
CA THR A 109 -9.92 -6.24 -28.62
C THR A 109 -8.94 -5.23 -28.03
N GLY A 110 -9.11 -3.95 -28.33
CA GLY A 110 -8.25 -2.83 -27.86
C GLY A 110 -8.24 -2.60 -26.34
N ARG A 111 -8.43 -3.64 -25.54
CA ARG A 111 -8.28 -3.66 -24.08
C ARG A 111 -6.93 -4.32 -23.78
N PRO A 112 -5.98 -3.62 -23.13
CA PRO A 112 -4.72 -4.24 -22.74
C PRO A 112 -5.01 -5.46 -21.85
N PRO A 113 -4.26 -6.58 -22.00
CA PRO A 113 -4.45 -7.73 -21.14
C PRO A 113 -4.30 -7.29 -19.68
N LEU A 114 -5.34 -7.56 -18.88
CA LEU A 114 -5.32 -7.50 -17.42
C LEU A 114 -4.43 -8.66 -16.93
N GLY A 115 -3.13 -8.56 -17.18
CA GLY A 115 -2.16 -9.64 -16.97
C GLY A 115 -0.82 -9.39 -17.65
N GLY A 116 -0.39 -8.13 -17.73
CA GLY A 116 1.02 -7.80 -18.04
C GLY A 116 1.95 -8.16 -16.87
N PRO A 117 3.27 -8.21 -17.08
CA PRO A 117 4.23 -8.77 -16.12
C PRO A 117 3.98 -8.21 -14.72
N ALA A 118 4.12 -9.07 -13.71
CA ALA A 118 3.72 -8.93 -12.30
C ALA A 118 4.20 -7.67 -11.54
N GLY A 119 4.79 -6.69 -12.24
CA GLY A 119 5.27 -5.45 -11.69
C GLY A 119 4.29 -4.28 -11.70
N LEU A 120 4.55 -3.35 -10.80
CA LEU A 120 3.89 -2.06 -10.60
C LEU A 120 4.75 -0.95 -11.23
N PRO A 121 4.57 -0.62 -12.52
CA PRO A 121 5.33 0.47 -13.15
C PRO A 121 4.93 1.83 -12.56
N GLY A 122 5.90 2.75 -12.46
CA GLY A 122 5.70 4.03 -11.80
C GLY A 122 4.54 4.87 -12.35
N ARG A 123 4.24 4.75 -13.64
CA ARG A 123 3.10 5.44 -14.28
C ARG A 123 1.73 4.97 -13.77
N ARG A 124 1.62 3.75 -13.23
CA ARG A 124 0.36 3.19 -12.72
C ARG A 124 0.09 3.58 -11.27
N VAL A 125 1.11 3.95 -10.50
CA VAL A 125 0.98 4.26 -9.07
C VAL A 125 -0.12 5.29 -8.78
N PRO A 126 -0.25 6.42 -9.50
CA PRO A 126 -1.32 7.38 -9.21
C PRO A 126 -2.73 6.80 -9.39
N ALA A 127 -2.96 6.00 -10.43
CA ALA A 127 -4.25 5.39 -10.70
C ALA A 127 -4.59 4.31 -9.67
N VAL A 128 -3.61 3.49 -9.29
CA VAL A 128 -3.79 2.46 -8.26
C VAL A 128 -4.01 3.09 -6.88
N LEU A 129 -3.28 4.17 -6.57
CA LEU A 129 -3.46 4.92 -5.32
C LEU A 129 -4.86 5.54 -5.23
N ALA A 130 -5.40 6.05 -6.34
CA ALA A 130 -6.78 6.54 -6.39
C ALA A 130 -7.79 5.42 -6.10
N ALA A 131 -7.62 4.24 -6.70
CA ALA A 131 -8.48 3.09 -6.41
C ALA A 131 -8.42 2.65 -4.93
N LEU A 132 -7.23 2.66 -4.31
CA LEU A 132 -7.08 2.38 -2.88
C LEU A 132 -7.77 3.41 -1.97
N VAL A 133 -7.87 4.67 -2.43
CA VAL A 133 -8.65 5.72 -1.75
C VAL A 133 -10.14 5.47 -1.90
N ASP A 134 -10.60 5.13 -3.10
CA ASP A 134 -12.01 4.78 -3.35
C ASP A 134 -12.45 3.57 -2.50
N ASP A 135 -11.52 2.64 -2.27
CA ASP A 135 -11.72 1.46 -1.42
C ASP A 135 -11.49 1.71 0.08
N SER A 136 -11.23 2.96 0.47
CA SER A 136 -10.99 3.38 1.85
C SER A 136 -9.82 2.67 2.56
N LEU A 137 -8.91 2.06 1.80
CA LEU A 137 -7.69 1.43 2.31
C LEU A 137 -6.57 2.46 2.53
N VAL A 138 -6.64 3.58 1.82
CA VAL A 138 -5.76 4.74 1.98
C VAL A 138 -6.60 6.00 2.21
N GLN A 139 -6.23 6.82 3.18
CA GLN A 139 -6.93 8.06 3.47
C GLN A 139 -6.17 9.27 2.92
N PRO A 140 -6.79 10.09 2.05
CA PRO A 140 -6.23 11.37 1.67
C PRO A 140 -6.42 12.39 2.80
N TYR A 141 -5.45 13.27 2.98
CA TYR A 141 -5.52 14.43 3.86
C TYR A 141 -4.67 15.57 3.30
N ARG A 142 -4.77 16.77 3.89
CA ARG A 142 -3.92 17.91 3.55
C ARG A 142 -2.92 18.17 4.66
N ASP A 143 -1.68 18.48 4.29
CA ASP A 143 -0.70 18.96 5.26
C ASP A 143 -0.94 20.43 5.64
N ALA A 144 -0.08 20.95 6.51
CA ALA A 144 -0.14 22.35 6.96
C ALA A 144 0.07 23.36 5.82
N ALA A 145 0.69 22.96 4.70
CA ALA A 145 0.87 23.78 3.51
C ALA A 145 -0.28 23.59 2.49
N GLY A 146 -1.28 22.76 2.80
CA GLY A 146 -2.40 22.45 1.93
C GLY A 146 -2.10 21.40 0.84
N GLY A 147 -0.90 20.80 0.85
CA GLY A 147 -0.47 19.79 -0.12
C GLY A 147 -1.20 18.44 0.06
N PRO A 148 -1.48 17.70 -1.03
CA PRO A 148 -2.15 16.41 -0.96
C PRO A 148 -1.22 15.34 -0.36
N ARG A 149 -1.66 14.71 0.72
CA ARG A 149 -0.97 13.60 1.37
C ARG A 149 -1.92 12.43 1.59
N TYR A 150 -1.32 11.26 1.80
CA TYR A 150 -2.02 10.00 1.95
C TYR A 150 -1.48 9.31 3.20
N ARG A 151 -2.32 8.54 3.87
CA ARG A 151 -1.91 7.72 5.02
C ARG A 151 -2.66 6.39 5.01
N LEU A 152 -2.01 5.32 5.45
CA LEU A 152 -2.70 4.09 5.79
C LEU A 152 -3.31 4.21 7.18
N LEU A 153 -4.51 3.68 7.33
CA LEU A 153 -5.07 3.34 8.63
C LEU A 153 -4.14 2.35 9.34
N GLU A 154 -3.99 2.49 10.66
CA GLU A 154 -3.05 1.66 11.46
C GLU A 154 -3.31 0.16 11.27
N THR A 155 -4.56 -0.26 11.32
CA THR A 155 -4.96 -1.67 11.11
C THR A 155 -4.67 -2.17 9.69
N VAL A 156 -4.89 -1.33 8.67
CA VAL A 156 -4.59 -1.65 7.27
C VAL A 156 -3.08 -1.74 7.05
N ARG A 157 -2.33 -0.88 7.71
CA ARG A 157 -0.86 -0.86 7.67
C ARG A 157 -0.25 -2.13 8.25
N ASP A 158 -0.75 -2.60 9.39
CA ASP A 158 -0.27 -3.85 9.98
C ASP A 158 -0.55 -5.03 9.06
N TYR A 159 -1.77 -5.13 8.52
CA TYR A 159 -2.10 -6.15 7.52
C TYR A 159 -1.21 -6.06 6.27
N ALA A 160 -0.99 -4.85 5.75
CA ALA A 160 -0.16 -4.62 4.57
C ALA A 160 1.32 -4.99 4.82
N ARG A 161 1.81 -4.84 6.05
CA ARG A 161 3.17 -5.25 6.43
C ARG A 161 3.31 -6.76 6.38
N ASP A 162 2.34 -7.50 6.92
CA ASP A 162 2.33 -8.97 6.84
C ASP A 162 2.32 -9.44 5.37
N ARG A 163 1.51 -8.78 4.52
CA ARG A 163 1.49 -9.07 3.08
C ARG A 163 2.81 -8.73 2.38
N LEU A 164 3.54 -7.71 2.84
CA LEU A 164 4.86 -7.37 2.30
C LEU A 164 5.91 -8.42 2.68
N ASP A 165 5.87 -8.90 3.92
CA ASP A 165 6.76 -9.95 4.42
C ASP A 165 6.51 -11.29 3.69
N GLU A 166 5.25 -11.67 3.48
CA GLU A 166 4.87 -12.85 2.68
C GLU A 166 5.36 -12.77 1.23
N ARG A 167 5.47 -11.56 0.66
CA ARG A 167 6.02 -11.33 -0.68
C ARG A 167 7.55 -11.39 -0.72
N GLY A 168 8.23 -11.35 0.42
CA GLY A 168 9.68 -11.34 0.51
C GLY A 168 10.34 -10.05 0.02
N GLU A 169 9.57 -8.96 -0.14
CA GLU A 169 10.06 -7.68 -0.70
C GLU A 169 10.53 -6.70 0.38
N THR A 170 10.39 -7.05 1.66
CA THR A 170 10.64 -6.16 2.80
C THR A 170 12.03 -5.53 2.81
N ALA A 171 13.08 -6.31 2.53
CA ALA A 171 14.44 -5.79 2.49
C ALA A 171 14.62 -4.78 1.34
N LEU A 172 14.19 -5.15 0.13
CA LEU A 172 14.25 -4.29 -1.06
C LEU A 172 13.54 -2.95 -0.82
N LEU A 173 12.33 -2.98 -0.25
CA LEU A 173 11.55 -1.76 -0.02
C LEU A 173 12.16 -0.89 1.07
N ARG A 174 12.75 -1.48 2.11
CA ARG A 174 13.49 -0.73 3.13
C ARG A 174 14.71 -0.01 2.54
N ASP A 175 15.46 -0.67 1.67
CA ASP A 175 16.62 -0.07 0.99
C ASP A 175 16.20 1.08 0.07
N ARG A 176 15.12 0.90 -0.70
CA ARG A 176 14.57 1.96 -1.56
C ARG A 176 14.03 3.14 -0.75
N HIS A 177 13.34 2.86 0.36
CA HIS A 177 12.83 3.87 1.27
C HIS A 177 13.97 4.68 1.89
N LEU A 178 15.05 4.01 2.33
CA LEU A 178 16.26 4.67 2.82
C LEU A 178 16.95 5.52 1.75
N ALA A 179 17.16 4.98 0.55
CA ALA A 179 17.79 5.69 -0.55
C ALA A 179 17.00 6.96 -0.93
N TYR A 180 15.67 6.87 -0.99
CA TYR A 180 14.80 8.01 -1.29
C TYR A 180 14.95 9.14 -0.26
N TRP A 181 14.85 8.81 1.03
CA TRP A 181 14.92 9.82 2.08
C TRP A 181 16.32 10.40 2.28
N LEU A 182 17.38 9.59 2.12
CA LEU A 182 18.75 10.09 2.09
C LEU A 182 18.98 11.03 0.89
N GLY A 183 18.47 10.68 -0.28
CA GLY A 183 18.53 11.53 -1.47
C GLY A 183 17.84 12.88 -1.24
N ARG A 184 16.66 12.90 -0.60
CA ARG A 184 15.98 14.14 -0.23
C ARG A 184 16.74 14.96 0.81
N ALA A 185 17.25 14.32 1.86
CA ALA A 185 18.05 15.00 2.88
C ALA A 185 19.32 15.62 2.27
N ARG A 186 19.97 14.89 1.35
CA ARG A 186 21.14 15.37 0.59
C ARG A 186 20.77 16.56 -0.29
N ALA A 187 19.67 16.49 -1.02
CA ALA A 187 19.20 17.59 -1.86
C ALA A 187 18.94 18.87 -1.06
N VAL A 188 18.41 18.76 0.17
CA VAL A 188 18.26 19.91 1.09
C VAL A 188 19.61 20.42 1.59
N HIS A 189 20.53 19.52 1.95
CA HIS A 189 21.86 19.88 2.41
C HIS A 189 22.65 20.67 1.36
N ASP A 190 22.54 20.27 0.09
CA ASP A 190 23.23 20.86 -1.05
C ASP A 190 22.60 22.19 -1.53
N ARG A 191 21.45 22.62 -0.96
CA ARG A 191 20.88 23.96 -1.23
C ARG A 191 21.78 25.06 -0.67
N ALA A 192 21.62 26.27 -1.22
CA ALA A 192 22.24 27.48 -0.69
C ALA A 192 21.88 27.65 0.81
N PRO A 193 22.77 28.25 1.63
CA PRO A 193 22.53 28.43 3.06
C PRO A 193 21.20 29.11 3.39
N ASP A 194 20.80 30.12 2.59
CA ASP A 194 19.57 30.88 2.78
C ASP A 194 18.31 30.03 2.53
N ASP A 195 18.35 29.12 1.56
CA ASP A 195 17.24 28.23 1.21
C ASP A 195 17.19 26.95 2.05
N ARG A 196 18.25 26.68 2.84
CA ARG A 196 18.38 25.44 3.60
C ARG A 196 17.32 25.34 4.71
N LEU A 197 16.95 26.46 5.33
CA LEU A 197 15.92 26.48 6.37
C LEU A 197 14.56 26.07 5.80
N ASP A 198 14.22 26.52 4.59
CA ASP A 198 12.99 26.12 3.92
C ASP A 198 13.01 24.65 3.53
N GLY A 199 14.14 24.16 3.02
CA GLY A 199 14.33 22.72 2.78
C GLY A 199 14.19 21.87 4.05
N LEU A 200 14.66 22.34 5.21
CA LEU A 200 14.46 21.65 6.48
C LEU A 200 13.00 21.67 6.94
N ARG A 201 12.27 22.78 6.71
CA ARG A 201 10.82 22.85 6.97
C ARG A 201 10.05 21.87 6.09
N GLU A 202 10.44 21.71 4.82
CA GLU A 202 9.87 20.70 3.91
C GLU A 202 10.08 19.27 4.42
N LEU A 203 11.19 18.99 5.11
CA LEU A 203 11.48 17.66 5.69
C LEU A 203 10.83 17.44 7.06
N GLY A 204 10.39 18.48 7.75
CA GLY A 204 9.77 18.40 9.08
C GLY A 204 8.63 17.38 9.16
N PRO A 205 7.65 17.41 8.24
CA PRO A 205 6.56 16.43 8.18
C PRO A 205 6.97 14.99 7.83
N GLU A 206 8.25 14.74 7.54
CA GLU A 206 8.80 13.45 7.08
C GLU A 206 9.73 12.79 8.10
N VAL A 207 9.89 13.40 9.28
CA VAL A 207 10.83 12.93 10.32
C VAL A 207 10.55 11.48 10.75
N GLY A 208 9.29 11.05 10.85
CA GLY A 208 9.00 9.65 11.21
C GLY A 208 9.28 8.67 10.08
N ASN A 209 9.11 9.07 8.82
CA ASN A 209 9.53 8.29 7.65
C ASN A 209 11.07 8.15 7.57
N LEU A 210 11.80 9.26 7.79
CA LEU A 210 13.26 9.28 7.89
C LEU A 210 13.76 8.38 9.03
N ARG A 211 13.16 8.49 10.22
CA ARG A 211 13.53 7.67 11.38
C ARG A 211 13.28 6.19 11.12
N ALA A 212 12.16 5.84 10.49
CA ALA A 212 11.85 4.46 10.12
C ALA A 212 12.88 3.92 9.13
N ALA A 213 13.21 4.70 8.09
CA ALA A 213 14.21 4.32 7.11
C ALA A 213 15.60 4.08 7.74
N LEU A 214 16.07 5.00 8.59
CA LEU A 214 17.35 4.88 9.28
C LEU A 214 17.39 3.72 10.27
N GLY A 215 16.32 3.52 11.04
CA GLY A 215 16.22 2.41 12.00
C GLY A 215 16.40 1.04 11.32
N HIS A 216 15.89 0.88 10.10
CA HIS A 216 16.11 -0.33 9.31
C HIS A 216 17.52 -0.42 8.73
N GLY A 217 18.10 0.69 8.25
CA GLY A 217 19.47 0.71 7.73
C GLY A 217 20.52 0.34 8.80
N PHE A 218 20.34 0.79 10.04
CA PHE A 218 21.23 0.42 11.14
C PHE A 218 21.08 -1.06 11.53
N ALA A 219 19.85 -1.57 11.65
CA ALA A 219 19.62 -2.98 11.95
C ALA A 219 20.20 -3.93 10.88
N ALA A 220 20.12 -3.55 9.60
CA ALA A 220 20.74 -4.31 8.51
C ALA A 220 22.27 -4.24 8.54
N GLY A 221 22.84 -3.08 8.87
CA GLY A 221 24.28 -2.88 8.99
C GLY A 221 24.90 -3.63 10.18
N ASP A 222 24.18 -3.77 11.29
CA ASP A 222 24.62 -4.56 12.44
C ASP A 222 24.54 -6.07 12.13
N ALA A 223 23.49 -6.52 11.46
CA ALA A 223 23.36 -7.92 11.03
C ALA A 223 24.43 -8.34 10.00
N ALA A 224 24.92 -7.41 9.16
CA ALA A 224 26.01 -7.68 8.22
C ALA A 224 27.41 -7.68 8.86
N ARG A 225 27.54 -7.22 10.11
CA ARG A 225 28.80 -7.14 10.87
C ARG A 225 28.98 -8.24 11.91
N ALA A 226 27.92 -8.98 12.25
CA ALA A 226 27.91 -10.11 13.17
C ALA A 226 28.22 -11.43 12.45
#